data_AF-A0ABC7ZLN0-F1
#
_entry.id   AF-A0ABC7ZLN0-F1
#
_cell.length_a   1.000
_cell.length_b   1.000
_cell.length_c   1.000
_cell.angle_alpha   90.00
_cell.angle_beta   90.00
_cell.angle_gamma   90.00
#
_symmetry.space_group_name_H-M   'P 1'
#
loop_
_entity.id
_entity.type
_entity.pdbx_description
1 polymer ?
#
loop_
_entity_poly.entity_id
_entity_poly.type
_entity_poly.pdbx_seq_one_letter_code
_entity_poly.pdbx_strand_id
1 'polypeptide(L)' 'MAQWFEEKGFQKGYQEELQKVRQEFAQRFLSKGMSREDVAEVTTLPLTEIDKLINSN' A
#
# COMPACT_ATOMS: atom_id res chain seq x y z
N MET A 1 -16.19 -19.15 19.07
CA MET A 1 -16.13 -19.20 17.59
C MET A 1 -16.37 -17.82 16.97
N ALA A 2 -17.37 -17.03 17.37
CA ALA A 2 -17.61 -15.67 16.86
C ALA A 2 -16.44 -14.68 17.06
N GLN A 3 -15.84 -14.66 18.27
CA GLN A 3 -14.66 -13.83 18.58
C GLN A 3 -13.45 -14.08 17.66
N TRP A 4 -13.29 -15.30 17.14
CA TRP A 4 -12.17 -15.65 16.26
C TRP A 4 -12.35 -15.08 14.84
N PHE A 5 -13.60 -14.91 14.40
CA PHE A 5 -13.91 -14.29 13.10
C PHE A 5 -13.87 -12.76 13.16
N GLU A 6 -14.33 -12.15 14.27
CA GLU A 6 -14.24 -10.70 14.45
C GLU A 6 -12.78 -10.21 14.52
N GLU A 7 -11.92 -10.90 15.27
CA GLU A 7 -10.51 -10.51 15.40
C GLU A 7 -9.72 -10.71 14.09
N LYS A 8 -9.98 -11.81 13.37
CA LYS A 8 -9.35 -12.07 12.06
C LYS A 8 -9.89 -11.17 10.95
N GLY A 9 -11.19 -10.89 10.95
CA GLY A 9 -11.82 -9.96 10.00
C GLY A 9 -11.30 -8.54 10.16
N PHE A 10 -11.13 -8.09 11.40
CA PHE A 10 -10.58 -6.76 11.70
C PHE A 10 -9.10 -6.64 11.31
N GLN A 11 -8.28 -7.65 11.64
CA GLN A 11 -6.86 -7.67 11.22
C GLN A 11 -6.71 -7.64 9.69
N LYS A 12 -7.56 -8.38 8.98
CA LYS A 12 -7.51 -8.44 7.51
C LYS A 12 -7.97 -7.12 6.88
N GLY A 13 -9.08 -6.55 7.36
CA GLY A 13 -9.57 -5.25 6.89
C GLY A 13 -8.58 -4.12 7.18
N TYR A 14 -7.93 -4.14 8.35
CA TYR A 14 -6.92 -3.16 8.71
C TYR A 14 -5.67 -3.24 7.82
N GLN A 15 -5.21 -4.47 7.51
CA GLN A 15 -4.09 -4.68 6.59
C GLN A 15 -4.42 -4.22 5.16
N GLU A 16 -5.65 -4.46 4.68
CA GLU A 16 -6.11 -4.00 3.37
C GLU A 16 -6.21 -2.47 3.29
N GLU A 17 -6.76 -1.82 4.32
CA GLU A 17 -6.80 -0.35 4.42
C GLU A 17 -5.37 0.23 4.43
N LEU A 18 -4.47 -0.32 5.24
CA LEU A 18 -3.07 0.11 5.27
C LEU A 18 -2.39 -0.06 3.91
N GLN A 19 -2.68 -1.15 3.20
CA GLN A 19 -2.13 -1.36 1.86
C GLN A 19 -2.66 -0.30 0.87
N LYS A 20 -3.96 0.00 0.89
CA LYS A 20 -4.54 1.05 0.03
C LYS A 20 -3.95 2.41 0.34
N VAL A 21 -3.86 2.79 1.61
CA VAL A 21 -3.24 4.07 2.03
C VAL A 21 -1.80 4.15 1.54
N ARG A 22 -1.00 3.09 1.67
CA ARG A 22 0.38 3.06 1.15
C ARG A 22 0.42 3.26 -0.37
N GLN A 23 -0.49 2.63 -1.12
CA GLN A 23 -0.57 2.76 -2.58
C GLN A 23 -0.97 4.18 -3.01
N GLU A 24 -1.95 4.79 -2.34
CA GLU A 24 -2.34 6.19 -2.59
C GLU A 24 -1.19 7.16 -2.30
N PHE A 25 -0.48 6.96 -1.17
CA PHE A 25 0.71 7.75 -0.85
C PHE A 25 1.79 7.58 -1.91
N ALA A 26 2.04 6.35 -2.36
CA ALA A 26 3.00 6.08 -3.43
C ALA A 26 2.66 6.84 -4.71
N GLN A 27 1.42 6.74 -5.19
CA GLN A 27 0.96 7.48 -6.37
C GLN A 27 1.10 9.00 -6.19
N ARG A 28 0.80 9.51 -5.00
CA ARG A 28 0.95 10.94 -4.70
C ARG A 28 2.40 11.40 -4.71
N PHE A 29 3.33 10.59 -4.18
CA PHE A 29 4.75 10.91 -4.21
C PHE A 29 5.32 10.83 -5.63
N LEU A 30 4.96 9.79 -6.40
CA LEU A 30 5.33 9.67 -7.81
C LEU A 30 4.82 10.87 -8.62
N SER A 31 3.58 11.30 -8.39
CA SER A 31 2.98 12.48 -9.04
C SER A 31 3.69 13.79 -8.67
N LYS A 32 4.41 13.83 -7.53
CA LYS A 32 5.27 14.95 -7.13
C LYS A 32 6.68 14.88 -7.72
N GLY A 33 6.98 13.87 -8.53
CA GLY A 33 8.29 13.67 -9.16
C GLY A 33 9.30 12.94 -8.27
N MET A 34 8.87 12.28 -7.20
CA MET A 34 9.74 11.44 -6.37
C MET A 34 10.13 10.16 -7.13
N SER A 35 11.36 9.67 -6.94
CA SER A 35 11.83 8.44 -7.58
C SER A 35 11.09 7.21 -7.01
N ARG A 36 10.90 6.17 -7.84
CA ARG A 36 10.27 4.91 -7.37
C ARG A 36 11.02 4.25 -6.21
N GLU A 37 12.33 4.47 -6.12
CA GLU A 37 13.21 3.95 -5.06
C GLU A 37 12.93 4.65 -3.74
N ASP A 38 12.92 5.99 -3.75
CA ASP A 38 12.57 6.79 -2.57
C ASP A 38 11.12 6.51 -2.14
N VAL A 39 10.20 6.37 -3.11
CA VAL A 39 8.79 6.04 -2.82
C VAL A 39 8.65 4.67 -2.16
N ALA A 40 9.37 3.66 -2.64
CA ALA A 40 9.37 2.32 -2.03
C ALA A 40 9.89 2.35 -0.58
N GLU A 41 10.93 3.14 -0.32
CA GLU A 41 11.50 3.31 1.01
C GLU A 41 10.50 3.97 1.98
N VAL A 42 9.89 5.10 1.60
CA VAL A 42 8.97 5.83 2.50
C VAL A 42 7.62 5.16 2.67
N THR A 43 7.12 4.46 1.65
CA THR A 43 5.82 3.77 1.72
C THR A 43 5.94 2.33 2.20
N THR A 44 7.17 1.82 2.40
CA THR A 44 7.44 0.40 2.70
C THR A 44 6.78 -0.57 1.72
N LEU A 45 6.49 -0.12 0.51
CA LEU A 45 6.00 -0.94 -0.59
C LEU A 45 7.18 -1.48 -1.39
N PRO A 46 7.11 -2.73 -1.86
CA PRO A 46 8.14 -3.26 -2.74
C PRO A 46 8.14 -2.52 -4.08
N LEU A 47 9.32 -2.36 -4.68
CA LEU A 47 9.49 -1.73 -6.00
C LEU A 47 8.57 -2.34 -7.06
N THR A 48 8.29 -3.64 -6.99
CA THR A 48 7.38 -4.33 -7.91
C THR A 48 5.94 -3.83 -7.82
N GLU A 49 5.46 -3.44 -6.64
CA GLU A 49 4.13 -2.83 -6.48
C GLU A 49 4.14 -1.38 -6.98
N ILE A 50 5.23 -0.65 -6.75
CA ILE A 50 5.42 0.71 -7.30
C ILE A 50 5.44 0.69 -8.82
N ASP A 51 6.18 -0.25 -9.44
CA ASP A 51 6.23 -0.43 -10.89
C ASP A 51 4.85 -0.79 -11.45
N LYS A 52 4.05 -1.62 -10.75
CA LYS A 52 2.65 -1.86 -11.15
C LYS A 52 1.83 -0.58 -11.08
N LEU A 53 1.94 0.23 -10.02
CA LEU A 53 1.19 1.48 -9.89
C LEU A 53 1.52 2.47 -11.02
N ILE A 54 2.77 2.50 -11.49
CA ILE A 54 3.20 3.34 -12.63
C ILE A 54 2.68 2.78 -13.95
N ASN A 55 2.76 1.47 -14.16
CA ASN A 55 2.38 0.79 -15.41
C ASN A 55 0.88 0.47 -15.52
N SER A 56 0.09 0.68 -14.46
CA SER A 56 -1.34 0.39 -14.41
C SER A 56 -2.22 1.60 -14.82
N ASN A 57 -1.61 2.63 -15.41
CA ASN A 57 -2.26 3.85 -15.91
C ASN A 57 -2.35 3.84 -17.45
#